data_AF-A0A1Y1JU08-F1
#
_entry.id   AF-A0A1Y1JU08-F1
#
_cell.length_a   1.000
_cell.length_b   1.000
_cell.length_c   1.000
_cell.angle_alpha   90.00
_cell.angle_beta   90.00
_cell.angle_gamma   90.00
#
_symmetry.space_group_name_H-M   'P 1'
#
loop_
_entity.id
_entity.type
_entity.pdbx_description
1 polymer ?
#
loop_
_entity_poly.entity_id
_entity_poly.type
_entity_poly.pdbx_seq_one_letter_code
_entity_poly.pdbx_strand_id
1 'polypeptide(L)'
;MSDILNSATYYKYHDYEFYSKLLKSINIDTVESNDIEIFIKSQEKIENLQSNILYNCKLVKGYFEKINEISSSNGKKGCKYINYMIKRQDGGMYTANNKNMFMYLQDFVNNYISDPNKYRYTCKIEDIERNEFKKIDDLYTIYYLYSSIAESADSKTQDSKICDDYKRLINAYNDLLKSIILNADKYLHNELNYMRCLIENNGWKLSSQCKTLLPVLLENIISPDYYEKCNKLKRSEYKENPFIIYEGAYSGKIFSYNSNKYLIITTVLVTLTVVAFFWYFYKFREFWNKLHLRVQRKIRKTMNENDQQCQYIIY
;
A
#
# COMPACT_ATOMS: atom_id res chain seq x y z
N MET A 1 21.15 21.58 15.29
CA MET A 1 19.70 21.32 15.36
C MET A 1 19.16 21.30 13.93
N SER A 2 19.42 20.22 13.19
CA SER A 2 19.01 20.06 11.77
C SER A 2 18.92 18.60 11.32
N ASP A 3 18.79 17.63 12.22
CA ASP A 3 18.75 16.19 11.88
C ASP A 3 17.33 15.60 11.82
N ILE A 4 16.29 16.44 11.90
CA ILE A 4 14.89 16.00 11.83
C ILE A 4 14.31 16.14 10.41
N LEU A 5 14.99 16.86 9.51
CA LEU A 5 14.63 16.99 8.10
C LEU A 5 15.56 16.10 7.27
N ASN A 6 15.25 14.81 7.08
CA ASN A 6 15.71 14.05 5.90
C ASN A 6 15.26 12.58 5.83
N SER A 7 14.74 11.96 6.91
CA SER A 7 14.14 10.61 6.80
C SER A 7 12.79 10.59 6.07
N ALA A 8 12.18 11.77 5.89
CA ALA A 8 10.86 11.93 5.31
C ALA A 8 10.88 12.16 3.79
N THR A 9 12.06 12.33 3.17
CA THR A 9 12.16 12.79 1.77
C THR A 9 11.80 11.69 0.77
N TYR A 10 12.29 10.48 1.00
CA TYR A 10 12.10 9.34 0.11
C TYR A 10 11.08 8.38 0.70
N TYR A 11 10.13 7.90 -0.12
CA TYR A 11 9.34 6.74 0.29
C TYR A 11 10.21 5.50 0.35
N LYS A 12 9.91 4.68 1.35
CA LYS A 12 10.27 3.27 1.30
C LYS A 12 9.55 2.61 0.12
N TYR A 13 10.18 1.63 -0.49
CA TYR A 13 9.59 0.87 -1.60
C TYR A 13 8.12 0.47 -1.36
N HIS A 14 7.80 -0.05 -0.17
CA HIS A 14 6.43 -0.46 0.16
C HIS A 14 5.43 0.70 0.26
N ASP A 15 5.85 1.86 0.79
CA ASP A 15 4.99 3.05 0.83
C ASP A 15 4.74 3.53 -0.62
N TYR A 16 5.78 3.53 -1.47
CA TYR A 16 5.64 3.85 -2.89
C TYR A 16 4.66 2.92 -3.61
N GLU A 17 4.82 1.59 -3.45
CA GLU A 17 3.91 0.63 -4.07
C GLU A 17 2.47 0.86 -3.63
N PHE A 18 2.25 1.07 -2.34
CA PHE A 18 0.93 1.33 -1.79
C PHE A 18 0.27 2.55 -2.44
N TYR A 19 0.94 3.71 -2.45
CA TYR A 19 0.36 4.93 -3.02
C TYR A 19 0.26 4.89 -4.56
N SER A 20 1.19 4.20 -5.23
CA SER A 20 1.11 3.96 -6.67
C SER A 20 -0.11 3.13 -7.05
N LYS A 21 -0.35 2.01 -6.35
CA LYS A 21 -1.53 1.17 -6.57
C LYS A 21 -2.81 1.92 -6.20
N LEU A 22 -2.79 2.68 -5.11
CA LEU A 22 -3.91 3.53 -4.71
C LEU A 22 -4.29 4.50 -5.83
N LEU A 23 -3.32 5.24 -6.37
CA LEU A 23 -3.58 6.20 -7.45
C LEU A 23 -4.11 5.51 -8.72
N LYS A 24 -3.50 4.38 -9.12
CA LYS A 24 -3.96 3.58 -10.28
C LYS A 24 -5.37 3.02 -10.11
N SER A 25 -5.84 2.84 -8.87
CA SER A 25 -7.18 2.34 -8.59
C SER A 25 -8.29 3.40 -8.77
N ILE A 26 -7.93 4.68 -8.91
CA ILE A 26 -8.89 5.77 -9.06
C ILE A 26 -9.51 5.71 -10.46
N ASN A 27 -10.82 5.48 -10.51
CA ASN A 27 -11.58 5.67 -11.74
C ASN A 27 -12.00 7.13 -11.88
N ILE A 28 -11.23 7.89 -12.68
CA ILE A 28 -11.39 9.33 -12.90
C ILE A 28 -12.78 9.67 -13.45
N ASP A 29 -13.43 8.77 -14.19
CA ASP A 29 -14.75 9.00 -14.76
C ASP A 29 -15.86 8.97 -13.71
N THR A 30 -15.60 8.34 -12.56
CA THR A 30 -16.56 8.27 -11.43
C THR A 30 -16.41 9.40 -10.42
N VAL A 31 -15.38 10.23 -10.56
CA VAL A 31 -15.15 11.36 -9.64
C VAL A 31 -16.18 12.45 -9.92
N GLU A 32 -16.93 12.84 -8.89
CA GLU A 32 -17.90 13.94 -8.95
C GLU A 32 -17.21 15.22 -9.45
N SER A 33 -17.80 15.87 -10.45
CA SER A 33 -17.14 16.96 -11.19
C SER A 33 -17.81 18.34 -11.04
N ASN A 34 -18.91 18.46 -10.30
CA ASN A 34 -19.64 19.74 -10.18
C ASN A 34 -18.76 20.89 -9.66
N ASP A 35 -18.05 20.66 -8.57
CA ASP A 35 -17.07 21.59 -7.99
C ASP A 35 -15.90 21.87 -8.94
N ILE A 36 -15.43 20.85 -9.66
CA ILE A 36 -14.36 20.99 -10.65
C ILE A 36 -14.81 21.84 -11.84
N GLU A 37 -16.03 21.63 -12.35
CA GLU A 37 -16.58 22.43 -13.44
C GLU A 37 -16.78 23.89 -13.05
N ILE A 38 -17.22 24.16 -11.82
CA ILE A 38 -17.32 25.52 -11.28
C ILE A 38 -15.92 26.15 -11.21
N PHE A 39 -14.93 25.42 -10.70
CA PHE A 39 -13.54 25.89 -10.66
C PHE A 39 -12.99 26.19 -12.06
N ILE A 40 -13.18 25.29 -13.02
CA ILE A 40 -12.71 25.47 -14.41
C ILE A 40 -13.36 26.71 -15.04
N LYS A 41 -14.68 26.92 -14.85
CA LYS A 41 -15.39 28.10 -15.36
C LYS A 41 -14.93 29.41 -14.71
N SER A 42 -14.37 29.36 -13.50
CA SER A 42 -13.85 30.55 -12.82
C SER A 42 -12.42 30.92 -13.24
N GLN A 43 -11.73 30.05 -13.99
CA GLN A 43 -10.39 30.33 -14.50
C GLN A 43 -10.44 31.10 -15.82
N GLU A 44 -9.80 32.26 -15.86
CA GLU A 44 -9.64 33.03 -17.09
C GLU A 44 -8.54 32.43 -17.99
N LYS A 45 -8.79 32.39 -19.31
CA LYS A 45 -7.78 32.08 -20.34
C LYS A 45 -7.10 30.70 -20.20
N ILE A 46 -7.86 29.67 -19.87
CA ILE A 46 -7.34 28.28 -19.75
C ILE A 46 -7.76 27.33 -20.88
N GLU A 47 -8.35 27.82 -21.98
CA GLU A 47 -8.96 26.98 -23.05
C GLU A 47 -8.04 25.83 -23.52
N ASN A 48 -6.75 26.11 -23.78
CA ASN A 48 -5.79 25.10 -24.23
C ASN A 48 -5.30 24.12 -23.14
N LEU A 49 -5.62 24.42 -21.87
CA LEU A 49 -5.17 23.66 -20.70
C LEU A 49 -6.33 23.01 -19.95
N GLN A 50 -7.56 23.34 -20.35
CA GLN A 50 -8.77 22.97 -19.63
C GLN A 50 -8.86 21.47 -19.40
N SER A 51 -8.61 20.65 -20.42
CA SER A 51 -8.62 19.19 -20.29
C SER A 51 -7.56 18.67 -19.32
N ASN A 52 -6.35 19.26 -19.32
CA ASN A 52 -5.27 18.86 -18.42
C ASN A 52 -5.57 19.27 -16.97
N ILE A 53 -6.07 20.49 -16.74
CA ILE A 53 -6.46 20.96 -15.42
C ILE A 53 -7.62 20.12 -14.89
N LEU A 54 -8.65 19.87 -15.72
CA LEU A 54 -9.79 19.01 -15.37
C LEU A 54 -9.33 17.61 -14.94
N TYR A 55 -8.46 16.98 -15.74
CA TYR A 55 -7.91 15.65 -15.44
C TYR A 55 -7.18 15.64 -14.10
N ASN A 56 -6.30 16.62 -13.86
CA ASN A 56 -5.52 16.69 -12.62
C ASN A 56 -6.40 17.02 -11.40
N CYS A 57 -7.40 17.90 -11.54
CA CYS A 57 -8.38 18.16 -10.48
C CYS A 57 -9.14 16.89 -10.09
N LYS A 58 -9.61 16.11 -11.08
CA LYS A 58 -10.28 14.82 -10.82
C LYS A 58 -9.35 13.82 -10.15
N LEU A 59 -8.10 13.73 -10.61
CA LEU A 59 -7.09 12.85 -10.03
C LEU A 59 -6.82 13.20 -8.56
N VAL A 60 -6.61 14.49 -8.25
CA VAL A 60 -6.38 14.98 -6.88
C VAL A 60 -7.59 14.73 -5.99
N LYS A 61 -8.80 15.06 -6.47
CA LYS A 61 -10.05 14.83 -5.72
C LYS A 61 -10.27 13.35 -5.42
N GLY A 62 -10.18 12.49 -6.43
CA GLY A 62 -10.32 11.04 -6.25
C GLY A 62 -9.24 10.45 -5.33
N TYR A 63 -8.02 10.99 -5.37
CA TYR A 63 -6.95 10.57 -4.47
C TYR A 63 -7.25 10.98 -3.02
N PHE A 64 -7.77 12.18 -2.80
CA PHE A 64 -8.16 12.65 -1.47
C PHE A 64 -9.33 11.85 -0.90
N GLU A 65 -10.34 11.55 -1.71
CA GLU A 65 -11.44 10.67 -1.31
C GLU A 65 -10.91 9.31 -0.86
N LYS A 66 -10.08 8.69 -1.68
CA LYS A 66 -9.49 7.38 -1.37
C LYS A 66 -8.63 7.40 -0.12
N ILE A 67 -7.69 8.34 0.03
CA ILE A 67 -6.81 8.39 1.20
C ILE A 67 -7.58 8.63 2.51
N ASN A 68 -8.71 9.34 2.44
CA ASN A 68 -9.59 9.56 3.59
C ASN A 68 -10.39 8.31 3.98
N GLU A 69 -10.71 7.42 3.04
CA GLU A 69 -11.35 6.13 3.33
C GLU A 69 -10.44 5.18 4.13
N ILE A 70 -9.11 5.28 3.98
CA ILE A 70 -8.15 4.26 4.46
C ILE A 70 -7.60 4.53 5.87
N SER A 71 -8.09 5.56 6.57
CA SER A 71 -7.73 5.95 7.95
C SER A 71 -6.47 6.81 8.15
N SER A 72 -6.46 7.51 9.29
CA SER A 72 -5.91 8.86 9.49
C SER A 72 -4.41 9.00 9.82
N SER A 73 -3.66 7.91 10.03
CA SER A 73 -2.24 8.00 10.42
C SER A 73 -1.28 8.10 9.23
N ASN A 74 -1.66 7.59 8.06
CA ASN A 74 -0.83 7.56 6.85
C ASN A 74 -1.11 8.71 5.85
N GLY A 75 -2.05 9.62 6.15
CA GLY A 75 -2.42 10.70 5.23
C GLY A 75 -1.26 11.63 4.86
N LYS A 76 -0.41 11.98 5.84
CA LYS A 76 0.75 12.89 5.67
C LYS A 76 1.78 12.34 4.70
N LYS A 77 1.94 11.01 4.72
CA LYS A 77 2.77 10.33 3.75
C LYS A 77 2.16 10.55 2.38
N GLY A 78 0.93 10.14 2.10
CA GLY A 78 0.35 10.19 0.74
C GLY A 78 0.37 11.57 0.04
N CYS A 79 0.38 12.67 0.79
CA CYS A 79 0.54 14.02 0.23
C CYS A 79 1.82 14.22 -0.58
N LYS A 80 2.93 13.59 -0.19
CA LYS A 80 4.17 13.68 -0.96
C LYS A 80 4.07 12.95 -2.29
N TYR A 81 3.34 11.82 -2.33
CA TYR A 81 3.17 11.02 -3.53
C TYR A 81 2.37 11.76 -4.58
N ILE A 82 1.26 12.38 -4.20
CA ILE A 82 0.45 13.14 -5.15
C ILE A 82 1.22 14.35 -5.71
N ASN A 83 2.01 15.05 -4.89
CA ASN A 83 2.86 16.15 -5.36
C ASN A 83 3.93 15.66 -6.35
N TYR A 84 4.57 14.52 -6.07
CA TYR A 84 5.50 13.87 -6.99
C TYR A 84 4.83 13.52 -8.33
N MET A 85 3.62 12.94 -8.28
CA MET A 85 2.89 12.55 -9.48
C MET A 85 2.47 13.76 -10.33
N ILE A 86 1.99 14.83 -9.69
CA ILE A 86 1.69 16.10 -10.37
C ILE A 86 2.97 16.63 -11.05
N LYS A 87 4.10 16.68 -10.34
CA LYS A 87 5.37 17.18 -10.90
C LYS A 87 5.83 16.36 -12.11
N ARG A 88 5.73 15.04 -12.01
CA ARG A 88 6.09 14.11 -13.10
C ARG A 88 5.21 14.29 -14.32
N GLN A 89 3.93 14.61 -14.14
CA GLN A 89 3.00 14.90 -15.24
C GLN A 89 3.15 16.31 -15.81
N ASP A 90 3.54 17.30 -14.98
CA ASP A 90 3.73 18.69 -15.38
C ASP A 90 4.84 18.83 -16.44
N GLY A 91 5.83 17.92 -16.47
CA GLY A 91 6.70 17.67 -17.63
C GLY A 91 7.48 18.87 -18.18
N GLY A 92 7.51 20.01 -17.48
CA GLY A 92 8.02 21.27 -18.01
C GLY A 92 7.10 21.97 -19.02
N MET A 93 5.81 21.62 -19.09
CA MET A 93 4.79 22.38 -19.84
C MET A 93 4.51 23.72 -19.14
N TYR A 94 5.47 24.64 -19.19
CA TYR A 94 5.25 26.02 -18.78
C TYR A 94 4.20 26.66 -19.69
N THR A 95 3.13 27.15 -19.08
CA THR A 95 1.99 27.73 -19.78
C THR A 95 2.29 29.16 -20.24
N ALA A 96 1.58 29.64 -21.26
CA ALA A 96 1.72 30.99 -21.83
C ALA A 96 1.46 32.14 -20.83
N ASN A 97 0.94 31.84 -19.63
CA ASN A 97 0.57 32.81 -18.58
C ASN A 97 1.41 32.67 -17.29
N ASN A 98 2.55 31.96 -17.32
CA ASN A 98 3.45 31.75 -16.16
C ASN A 98 2.85 31.00 -14.94
N LYS A 99 1.58 30.57 -14.97
CA LYS A 99 1.03 29.67 -13.93
C LYS A 99 1.38 28.22 -14.24
N ASN A 100 2.09 27.55 -13.34
CA ASN A 100 2.32 26.11 -13.43
C ASN A 100 1.08 25.32 -12.97
N MET A 101 1.02 24.02 -13.26
CA MET A 101 -0.09 23.16 -12.85
C MET A 101 -0.34 23.22 -11.33
N PHE A 102 0.72 23.32 -10.53
CA PHE A 102 0.62 23.43 -9.08
C PHE A 102 -0.23 24.60 -8.60
N MET A 103 -0.14 25.76 -9.25
CA MET A 103 -0.96 26.93 -8.88
C MET A 103 -2.46 26.66 -9.08
N TYR A 104 -2.86 26.07 -10.20
CA TYR A 104 -4.27 25.71 -10.43
C TYR A 104 -4.76 24.68 -9.42
N LEU A 105 -3.95 23.65 -9.13
CA LEU A 105 -4.33 22.61 -8.19
C LEU A 105 -4.34 23.11 -6.74
N GLN A 106 -3.46 24.03 -6.36
CA GLN A 106 -3.49 24.73 -5.08
C GLN A 106 -4.78 25.54 -4.93
N ASP A 107 -5.13 26.35 -5.92
CA ASP A 107 -6.35 27.15 -5.92
C ASP A 107 -7.60 26.25 -5.83
N PHE A 108 -7.62 25.15 -6.60
CA PHE A 108 -8.69 24.16 -6.52
C PHE A 108 -8.78 23.53 -5.12
N VAL A 109 -7.65 23.03 -4.59
CA VAL A 109 -7.62 22.37 -3.29
C VAL A 109 -8.09 23.29 -2.19
N ASN A 110 -7.55 24.51 -2.12
CA ASN A 110 -7.84 25.47 -1.06
C ASN A 110 -9.28 25.98 -1.08
N ASN A 111 -9.87 26.17 -2.27
CA ASN A 111 -11.17 26.83 -2.39
C ASN A 111 -12.34 25.85 -2.60
N TYR A 112 -12.10 24.62 -3.05
CA TYR A 112 -13.19 23.70 -3.47
C TYR A 112 -13.21 22.36 -2.73
N ILE A 113 -12.08 21.86 -2.24
CA ILE A 113 -12.00 20.54 -1.57
C ILE A 113 -11.31 20.60 -0.19
N SER A 114 -11.18 21.79 0.41
CA SER A 114 -10.62 21.97 1.76
C SER A 114 -11.64 21.95 2.90
N ASP A 115 -12.88 21.51 2.65
CA ASP A 115 -13.88 21.40 3.71
C ASP A 115 -13.46 20.33 4.74
N PRO A 116 -13.08 20.72 5.97
CA PRO A 116 -12.65 19.78 7.01
C PRO A 116 -13.79 18.85 7.46
N ASN A 117 -15.05 19.19 7.17
CA ASN A 117 -16.20 18.32 7.45
C ASN A 117 -16.33 17.19 6.41
N LYS A 118 -15.81 17.40 5.18
CA LYS A 118 -15.84 16.41 4.09
C LYS A 118 -14.56 15.56 4.06
N TYR A 119 -13.41 16.17 4.33
CA TYR A 119 -12.11 15.51 4.29
C TYR A 119 -11.37 15.67 5.60
N ARG A 120 -11.08 14.54 6.27
CA ARG A 120 -10.24 14.51 7.48
C ARG A 120 -8.76 14.82 7.15
N TYR A 121 -8.36 14.55 5.92
CA TYR A 121 -7.03 14.76 5.38
C TYR A 121 -7.10 15.50 4.06
N THR A 122 -6.41 16.62 4.00
CA THR A 122 -6.15 17.35 2.77
C THR A 122 -4.65 17.49 2.62
N CYS A 123 -4.17 17.43 1.39
CA CYS A 123 -2.77 17.60 1.10
C CYS A 123 -2.47 19.02 0.67
N LYS A 124 -1.41 19.58 1.24
CA LYS A 124 -0.82 20.77 0.65
C LYS A 124 -0.21 20.38 -0.69
N ILE A 125 -0.79 20.90 -1.76
CA ILE A 125 -0.23 20.78 -3.09
C ILE A 125 0.94 21.75 -3.18
N GLU A 126 2.13 21.25 -3.44
CA GLU A 126 3.33 22.08 -3.51
C GLU A 126 4.33 21.50 -4.49
N ASP A 127 5.03 22.40 -5.18
CA ASP A 127 6.05 22.03 -6.14
C ASP A 127 7.28 21.44 -5.42
N ILE A 128 7.91 20.45 -6.05
CA ILE A 128 9.13 19.82 -5.55
C ILE A 128 10.32 20.49 -6.26
N GLU A 129 11.33 20.87 -5.48
CA GLU A 129 12.56 21.47 -6.01
C GLU A 129 13.19 20.55 -7.07
N ARG A 130 13.76 21.12 -8.13
CA ARG A 130 14.18 20.36 -9.32
C ARG A 130 15.21 19.27 -8.98
N ASN A 131 16.21 19.57 -8.16
CA ASN A 131 17.24 18.59 -7.81
C ASN A 131 16.69 17.50 -6.88
N GLU A 132 15.84 17.87 -5.93
CA GLU A 132 15.12 16.90 -5.08
C GLU A 132 14.20 16.00 -5.91
N PHE A 133 13.40 16.57 -6.81
CA PHE A 133 12.51 15.83 -7.70
C PHE A 133 13.27 14.81 -8.54
N LYS A 134 14.40 15.21 -9.13
CA LYS A 134 15.21 14.29 -9.94
C LYS A 134 15.65 13.05 -9.15
N LYS A 135 16.13 13.23 -7.93
CA LYS A 135 16.53 12.11 -7.06
C LYS A 135 15.35 11.19 -6.73
N ILE A 136 14.20 11.78 -6.40
CA ILE A 136 12.96 11.04 -6.12
C ILE A 136 12.51 10.26 -7.36
N ASP A 137 12.51 10.89 -8.52
CA ASP A 137 12.06 10.29 -9.79
C ASP A 137 12.98 9.15 -10.25
N ASP A 138 14.29 9.31 -10.11
CA ASP A 138 15.27 8.24 -10.39
C ASP A 138 15.04 7.04 -9.45
N LEU A 139 14.83 7.28 -8.14
CA LEU A 139 14.56 6.23 -7.17
C LEU A 139 13.23 5.51 -7.46
N TYR A 140 12.17 6.27 -7.73
CA TYR A 140 10.84 5.70 -7.99
C TYR A 140 10.78 5.00 -9.35
N THR A 141 11.64 5.37 -10.29
CA THR A 141 11.85 4.62 -11.53
C THR A 141 12.46 3.25 -11.25
N ILE A 142 13.43 3.14 -10.34
CA ILE A 142 13.97 1.84 -9.88
C ILE A 142 12.86 1.02 -9.21
N TYR A 143 12.06 1.63 -8.33
CA TYR A 143 10.93 0.95 -7.69
C TYR A 143 9.91 0.44 -8.70
N TYR A 144 9.54 1.26 -9.68
CA TYR A 144 8.62 0.89 -10.75
C TYR A 144 9.13 -0.28 -11.58
N LEU A 145 10.39 -0.21 -12.05
CA LEU A 145 11.01 -1.27 -12.85
C LEU A 145 11.05 -2.59 -12.07
N TYR A 146 11.46 -2.54 -10.81
CA TYR A 146 11.48 -3.73 -9.95
C TYR A 146 10.09 -4.33 -9.74
N SER A 147 9.09 -3.51 -9.41
CA SER A 147 7.69 -3.95 -9.23
C SER A 147 7.13 -4.59 -10.51
N SER A 148 7.37 -3.96 -11.67
CA SER A 148 6.94 -4.49 -12.99
C SER A 148 7.59 -5.84 -13.31
N ILE A 149 8.88 -6.02 -12.99
CA ILE A 149 9.58 -7.30 -13.18
C ILE A 149 9.00 -8.36 -12.24
N ALA A 150 8.77 -8.03 -10.97
CA ALA A 150 8.20 -8.95 -10.00
C ALA A 150 6.81 -9.44 -10.43
N GLU A 151 5.93 -8.52 -10.86
CA GLU A 151 4.61 -8.84 -11.41
C GLU A 151 4.69 -9.71 -12.67
N SER A 152 5.63 -9.41 -13.57
CA SER A 152 5.81 -10.16 -14.83
C SER A 152 6.33 -11.58 -14.58
N ALA A 153 7.27 -11.74 -13.64
CA ALA A 153 7.84 -13.04 -13.30
C ALA A 153 6.78 -14.02 -12.76
N ASP A 154 5.79 -13.53 -12.03
CA ASP A 154 4.71 -14.36 -11.50
C ASP A 154 3.69 -14.77 -12.60
N SER A 155 3.65 -14.04 -13.72
CA SER A 155 2.72 -14.26 -14.83
C SER A 155 3.23 -15.20 -15.95
N LYS A 156 4.45 -15.76 -15.82
CA LYS A 156 5.11 -16.60 -16.86
C LYS A 156 5.24 -15.94 -18.25
N THR A 157 5.29 -14.61 -18.31
CA THR A 157 5.52 -13.87 -19.57
C THR A 157 6.92 -14.09 -20.14
N GLN A 158 7.06 -13.97 -21.47
CA GLN A 158 8.28 -14.23 -22.27
C GLN A 158 9.59 -13.72 -21.64
N ASP A 159 10.55 -14.64 -21.49
CA ASP A 159 11.87 -14.44 -20.86
C ASP A 159 12.67 -13.26 -21.43
N SER A 160 12.54 -12.93 -22.72
CA SER A 160 13.35 -11.88 -23.37
C SER A 160 13.02 -10.48 -22.86
N LYS A 161 11.73 -10.15 -22.69
CA LYS A 161 11.30 -8.84 -22.20
C LYS A 161 11.73 -8.61 -20.75
N ILE A 162 11.64 -9.66 -19.93
CA ILE A 162 12.07 -9.63 -18.53
C ILE A 162 13.56 -9.29 -18.43
N CYS A 163 14.39 -9.82 -19.35
CA CYS A 163 15.82 -9.51 -19.39
C CYS A 163 16.12 -8.05 -19.72
N ASP A 164 15.41 -7.48 -20.69
CA ASP A 164 15.58 -6.06 -21.04
C ASP A 164 15.14 -5.15 -19.89
N ASP A 165 14.04 -5.47 -19.21
CA ASP A 165 13.57 -4.72 -18.06
C ASP A 165 14.54 -4.82 -16.88
N TYR A 166 15.13 -6.01 -16.63
CA TYR A 166 16.14 -6.19 -15.60
C TYR A 166 17.44 -5.43 -15.92
N LYS A 167 17.85 -5.40 -17.19
CA LYS A 167 18.98 -4.58 -17.65
C LYS A 167 18.72 -3.10 -17.41
N ARG A 168 17.51 -2.61 -17.70
CA ARG A 168 17.10 -1.22 -17.38
C ARG A 168 17.14 -0.94 -15.89
N LEU A 169 16.69 -1.89 -15.06
CA LEU A 169 16.73 -1.78 -13.60
C LEU A 169 18.17 -1.62 -13.08
N ILE A 170 19.09 -2.48 -13.51
CA ILE A 170 20.50 -2.39 -13.09
C ILE A 170 21.13 -1.08 -13.55
N ASN A 171 20.87 -0.65 -14.78
CA ASN A 171 21.39 0.62 -15.29
C ASN A 171 20.88 1.81 -14.48
N ALA A 172 19.56 1.88 -14.23
CA ALA A 172 18.96 2.94 -13.42
C ALA A 172 19.54 2.96 -11.99
N TYR A 173 19.72 1.80 -11.37
CA TYR A 173 20.38 1.67 -10.07
C TYR A 173 21.82 2.20 -10.10
N ASN A 174 22.62 1.75 -11.07
CA ASN A 174 24.03 2.12 -11.17
C ASN A 174 24.21 3.62 -11.43
N ASP A 175 23.36 4.21 -12.27
CA ASP A 175 23.42 5.63 -12.60
C ASP A 175 23.03 6.50 -11.40
N LEU A 176 21.97 6.12 -10.67
CA LEU A 176 21.59 6.80 -9.44
C LEU A 176 22.67 6.65 -8.36
N LEU A 177 23.25 5.46 -8.19
CA LEU A 177 24.34 5.22 -7.23
C LEU A 177 25.55 6.13 -7.50
N LYS A 178 25.98 6.25 -8.76
CA LYS A 178 27.08 7.16 -9.16
C LYS A 178 26.78 8.62 -8.78
N SER A 179 25.55 9.06 -8.95
CA SER A 179 25.14 10.43 -8.62
C SER A 179 25.15 10.73 -7.11
N ILE A 180 25.01 9.70 -6.27
CA ILE A 180 24.96 9.81 -4.80
C ILE A 180 26.34 9.81 -4.17
N ILE A 181 27.29 9.04 -4.74
CA ILE A 181 28.69 9.03 -4.29
C ILE A 181 29.26 10.46 -4.25
N LEU A 182 28.79 11.34 -5.13
CA LEU A 182 29.19 12.75 -5.20
C LEU A 182 28.53 13.64 -4.13
N ASN A 183 27.35 13.27 -3.61
CA ASN A 183 26.46 14.18 -2.85
C ASN A 183 26.09 13.71 -1.43
N ALA A 184 26.63 12.57 -0.97
CA ALA A 184 26.51 12.05 0.41
C ALA A 184 25.07 11.96 0.98
N ASP A 185 24.06 11.71 0.14
CA ASP A 185 22.67 11.56 0.57
C ASP A 185 22.43 10.21 1.27
N LYS A 186 22.63 10.18 2.59
CA LYS A 186 22.53 8.96 3.42
C LYS A 186 21.16 8.27 3.34
N TYR A 187 20.07 9.00 3.14
CA TYR A 187 18.73 8.41 3.14
C TYR A 187 18.42 7.76 1.81
N LEU A 188 18.70 8.45 0.71
CA LEU A 188 18.61 7.86 -0.62
C LEU A 188 19.51 6.61 -0.75
N HIS A 189 20.69 6.68 -0.15
CA HIS A 189 21.64 5.58 -0.08
C HIS A 189 21.09 4.36 0.68
N ASN A 190 20.38 4.57 1.78
CA ASN A 190 19.71 3.49 2.52
C ASN A 190 18.63 2.81 1.66
N GLU A 191 17.82 3.60 0.95
CA GLU A 191 16.79 3.06 0.06
C GLU A 191 17.41 2.30 -1.13
N LEU A 192 18.52 2.79 -1.69
CA LEU A 192 19.27 2.03 -2.70
C LEU A 192 19.85 0.72 -2.16
N ASN A 193 20.36 0.70 -0.92
CA ASN A 193 20.81 -0.55 -0.30
C ASN A 193 19.65 -1.55 -0.16
N TYR A 194 18.48 -1.06 0.23
CA TYR A 194 17.27 -1.88 0.26
C TYR A 194 16.95 -2.46 -1.14
N MET A 195 16.94 -1.61 -2.18
CA MET A 195 16.69 -2.08 -3.55
C MET A 195 17.72 -3.06 -4.07
N ARG A 196 19.01 -2.84 -3.77
CA ARG A 196 20.07 -3.78 -4.12
C ARG A 196 19.80 -5.16 -3.54
N CYS A 197 19.44 -5.22 -2.25
CA CYS A 197 19.12 -6.47 -1.59
C CYS A 197 17.96 -7.19 -2.30
N LEU A 198 16.91 -6.45 -2.68
CA LEU A 198 15.78 -7.00 -3.43
C LEU A 198 16.19 -7.51 -4.83
N ILE A 199 17.02 -6.77 -5.55
CA ILE A 199 17.54 -7.16 -6.87
C ILE A 199 18.35 -8.45 -6.74
N GLU A 200 19.34 -8.49 -5.86
CA GLU A 200 20.18 -9.66 -5.59
C GLU A 200 19.33 -10.87 -5.14
N ASN A 201 18.33 -10.63 -4.29
CA ASN A 201 17.47 -11.69 -3.78
C ASN A 201 16.48 -12.22 -4.82
N ASN A 202 16.17 -11.49 -5.90
CA ASN A 202 15.26 -11.97 -6.96
C ASN A 202 15.95 -12.31 -8.27
N GLY A 203 17.28 -12.11 -8.38
CA GLY A 203 18.07 -12.49 -9.55
C GLY A 203 18.06 -14.00 -9.87
N TRP A 204 17.59 -14.85 -8.96
CA TRP A 204 17.36 -16.28 -9.22
C TRP A 204 16.15 -16.56 -10.09
N LYS A 205 15.18 -15.65 -10.19
CA LYS A 205 14.01 -15.78 -11.07
C LYS A 205 14.35 -15.60 -12.56
N LEU A 206 15.58 -15.21 -12.87
CA LEU A 206 16.04 -15.02 -14.24
C LEU A 206 16.58 -16.30 -14.85
N SER A 207 16.24 -16.53 -16.13
CA SER A 207 16.81 -17.61 -16.93
C SER A 207 18.33 -17.48 -17.02
N SER A 208 19.04 -18.60 -17.20
CA SER A 208 20.50 -18.62 -17.33
C SER A 208 21.01 -17.77 -18.49
N GLN A 209 20.23 -17.64 -19.57
CA GLN A 209 20.53 -16.81 -20.73
C GLN A 209 20.48 -15.31 -20.42
N CYS A 210 19.66 -14.91 -19.45
CA CYS A 210 19.56 -13.54 -19.01
C CYS A 210 20.86 -13.08 -18.32
N LYS A 211 21.37 -13.94 -17.43
CA LYS A 211 22.48 -13.61 -16.52
C LYS A 211 23.77 -13.20 -17.24
N THR A 212 24.02 -13.74 -18.43
CA THR A 212 25.22 -13.43 -19.21
C THR A 212 25.15 -12.08 -19.93
N LEU A 213 23.96 -11.50 -20.08
CA LEU A 213 23.73 -10.23 -20.79
C LEU A 213 23.53 -9.03 -19.87
N LEU A 214 23.48 -9.26 -18.56
CA LEU A 214 23.22 -8.22 -17.58
C LEU A 214 24.48 -7.40 -17.26
N PRO A 215 24.34 -6.07 -17.11
CA PRO A 215 25.42 -5.25 -16.62
C PRO A 215 25.78 -5.63 -15.19
N VAL A 216 27.02 -5.33 -14.80
CA VAL A 216 27.48 -5.53 -13.42
C VAL A 216 26.72 -4.58 -12.51
N LEU A 217 26.10 -5.13 -11.46
CA LEU A 217 25.49 -4.35 -10.39
C LEU A 217 26.62 -3.76 -9.53
N LEU A 218 26.79 -2.44 -9.57
CA LEU A 218 27.90 -1.76 -8.92
C LEU A 218 27.86 -1.95 -7.40
N GLU A 219 29.03 -2.14 -6.79
CA GLU A 219 29.17 -2.25 -5.34
C GLU A 219 28.84 -0.94 -4.62
N ASN A 220 28.04 -1.05 -3.57
CA ASN A 220 27.78 0.06 -2.69
C ASN A 220 28.70 0.00 -1.47
N ILE A 221 29.90 0.57 -1.61
CA ILE A 221 31.06 0.34 -0.72
C ILE A 221 30.88 0.89 0.71
N ILE A 222 29.80 1.60 1.05
CA ILE A 222 29.79 2.49 2.22
C ILE A 222 29.02 1.96 3.45
N SER A 223 28.19 0.91 3.34
CA SER A 223 27.42 0.42 4.51
C SER A 223 28.00 -0.87 5.10
N PRO A 224 28.81 -0.82 6.18
CA PRO A 224 29.25 -2.03 6.90
C PRO A 224 28.09 -2.93 7.33
N ASP A 225 26.88 -2.38 7.50
CA ASP A 225 25.69 -3.11 7.92
C ASP A 225 24.85 -3.68 6.76
N TYR A 226 25.30 -3.56 5.49
CA TYR A 226 24.50 -3.96 4.33
C TYR A 226 24.06 -5.43 4.42
N TYR A 227 25.01 -6.33 4.63
CA TYR A 227 24.75 -7.77 4.68
C TYR A 227 23.84 -8.13 5.84
N GLU A 228 24.00 -7.52 7.01
CA GLU A 228 23.14 -7.78 8.16
C GLU A 228 21.70 -7.33 7.90
N LYS A 229 21.51 -6.12 7.36
CA LYS A 229 20.19 -5.58 7.00
C LYS A 229 19.53 -6.41 5.90
N CYS A 230 20.29 -6.78 4.86
CA CYS A 230 19.77 -7.61 3.78
C CYS A 230 19.39 -9.01 4.26
N ASN A 231 20.19 -9.62 5.14
CA ASN A 231 19.85 -10.91 5.74
C ASN A 231 18.60 -10.86 6.61
N LYS A 232 18.36 -9.75 7.33
CA LYS A 232 17.11 -9.52 8.06
C LYS A 232 15.90 -9.45 7.12
N LEU A 233 16.02 -8.73 5.99
CA LEU A 233 14.97 -8.64 4.96
C LEU A 233 14.62 -10.00 4.36
N LYS A 234 15.64 -10.79 3.99
CA LYS A 234 15.46 -12.16 3.52
C LYS A 234 14.64 -12.99 4.51
N ARG A 235 14.93 -12.89 5.82
CA ARG A 235 14.18 -13.62 6.86
C ARG A 235 12.73 -13.16 7.05
N SER A 236 12.42 -11.88 6.79
CA SER A 236 11.04 -11.37 6.91
C SER A 236 10.14 -11.78 5.75
N GLU A 237 10.68 -11.83 4.51
CA GLU A 237 9.89 -12.30 3.35
C GLU A 237 9.43 -13.76 3.49
N TYR A 238 10.21 -14.60 4.18
CA TYR A 238 9.85 -16.00 4.47
C TYR A 238 8.77 -16.16 5.54
N LYS A 239 8.48 -15.15 6.37
CA LYS A 239 7.64 -15.32 7.56
C LYS A 239 6.21 -14.86 7.43
N GLU A 240 5.88 -13.94 6.54
CA GLU A 240 4.51 -13.53 6.23
C GLU A 240 4.65 -12.47 5.14
N ASN A 241 3.87 -12.57 4.07
CA ASN A 241 3.64 -11.44 3.18
C ASN A 241 2.46 -10.67 3.78
N PRO A 242 2.66 -9.64 4.62
CA PRO A 242 1.55 -8.92 5.27
C PRO A 242 0.58 -8.26 4.27
N PHE A 243 0.88 -8.29 2.98
CA PHE A 243 0.04 -7.77 1.90
C PHE A 243 -1.11 -8.68 1.47
N ILE A 244 -1.13 -9.97 1.84
CA ILE A 244 -2.34 -10.81 1.62
C ILE A 244 -3.55 -10.24 2.38
N ILE A 245 -3.32 -9.47 3.46
CA ILE A 245 -4.38 -8.82 4.24
C ILE A 245 -4.90 -7.54 3.57
N TYR A 246 -4.09 -6.84 2.78
CA TYR A 246 -4.51 -5.59 2.11
C TYR A 246 -5.17 -5.82 0.74
N GLU A 247 -4.85 -6.89 0.01
CA GLU A 247 -5.60 -7.27 -1.20
C GLU A 247 -7.06 -7.64 -0.91
N GLY A 248 -7.34 -8.14 0.30
CA GLY A 248 -8.71 -8.41 0.78
C GLY A 248 -9.57 -7.16 0.95
N ALA A 249 -8.97 -5.99 1.16
CA ALA A 249 -9.70 -4.73 1.37
C ALA A 249 -9.92 -3.93 0.06
N TYR A 250 -9.11 -4.16 -0.98
CA TYR A 250 -9.18 -3.44 -2.27
C TYR A 250 -9.81 -4.24 -3.41
N SER A 251 -10.08 -5.53 -3.23
CA SER A 251 -10.78 -6.35 -4.22
C SER A 251 -12.31 -6.16 -4.22
N GLY A 252 -12.76 -4.90 -4.12
CA GLY A 252 -14.16 -4.50 -4.37
C GLY A 252 -14.66 -4.78 -5.80
N LYS A 253 -13.80 -5.31 -6.67
CA LYS A 253 -14.19 -6.02 -7.89
C LYS A 253 -13.36 -7.29 -8.01
N ILE A 254 -13.93 -8.38 -7.48
CA ILE A 254 -13.39 -9.72 -7.59
C ILE A 254 -13.34 -10.12 -9.07
N PHE A 255 -12.13 -10.45 -9.50
CA PHE A 255 -11.83 -11.30 -10.65
C PHE A 255 -12.92 -12.36 -10.85
N SER A 256 -13.41 -12.52 -12.07
CA SER A 256 -14.27 -13.64 -12.46
C SER A 256 -13.47 -14.97 -12.44
N TYR A 257 -12.99 -15.36 -11.27
CA TYR A 257 -12.35 -16.65 -11.01
C TYR A 257 -13.40 -17.54 -10.36
N ASN A 258 -14.01 -18.41 -11.16
CA ASN A 258 -14.93 -19.50 -10.78
C ASN A 258 -15.61 -19.35 -9.40
N SER A 259 -16.59 -18.43 -9.32
CA SER A 259 -17.37 -18.12 -8.11
C SER A 259 -17.92 -19.36 -7.40
N ASN A 260 -18.23 -20.43 -8.14
CA ASN A 260 -18.79 -21.65 -7.59
C ASN A 260 -17.84 -22.37 -6.63
N LYS A 261 -16.51 -22.39 -6.87
CA LYS A 261 -15.59 -23.14 -5.98
C LYS A 261 -15.38 -22.43 -4.65
N TYR A 262 -15.22 -21.11 -4.67
CA TYR A 262 -15.03 -20.32 -3.44
C TYR A 262 -16.30 -20.30 -2.59
N LEU A 263 -17.47 -20.20 -3.23
CA LEU A 263 -18.75 -20.22 -2.53
C LEU A 263 -18.97 -21.58 -1.84
N ILE A 264 -18.66 -22.70 -2.51
CA ILE A 264 -18.71 -24.04 -1.89
C ILE A 264 -17.76 -24.13 -0.67
N ILE A 265 -16.51 -23.70 -0.80
CA ILE A 265 -15.53 -23.78 0.30
C ILE A 265 -15.98 -22.92 1.49
N THR A 266 -16.47 -21.70 1.22
CA THR A 266 -16.90 -20.78 2.26
C THR A 266 -18.15 -21.29 2.96
N THR A 267 -19.12 -21.85 2.22
CA THR A 267 -20.31 -22.48 2.80
C THR A 267 -19.93 -23.68 3.67
N VAL A 268 -18.98 -24.52 3.26
CA VAL A 268 -18.51 -25.66 4.08
C VAL A 268 -17.81 -25.19 5.35
N LEU A 269 -16.99 -24.14 5.28
CA LEU A 269 -16.32 -23.61 6.47
C LEU A 269 -17.32 -22.98 7.45
N VAL A 270 -18.30 -22.22 6.96
CA VAL A 270 -19.35 -21.61 7.79
C VAL A 270 -20.25 -22.67 8.42
N THR A 271 -20.59 -23.75 7.71
CA THR A 271 -21.39 -24.82 8.31
C THR A 271 -20.61 -25.58 9.39
N LEU A 272 -19.31 -25.85 9.18
CA LEU A 272 -18.46 -26.47 10.18
C LEU A 272 -18.33 -25.61 11.45
N THR A 273 -18.15 -24.30 11.32
CA THR A 273 -18.05 -23.40 12.48
C THR A 273 -19.36 -23.31 13.23
N VAL A 274 -20.50 -23.23 12.54
CA VAL A 274 -21.83 -23.22 13.16
C VAL A 274 -22.10 -24.53 13.91
N VAL A 275 -21.79 -25.69 13.32
CA VAL A 275 -21.95 -27.00 13.97
C VAL A 275 -21.04 -27.11 15.21
N ALA A 276 -19.78 -26.67 15.11
CA ALA A 276 -18.87 -26.65 16.25
C ALA A 276 -19.38 -25.74 17.38
N PHE A 277 -19.96 -24.59 17.04
CA PHE A 277 -20.56 -23.67 17.99
C PHE A 277 -21.76 -24.33 18.70
N PHE A 278 -22.71 -24.91 17.96
CA PHE A 278 -23.84 -25.63 18.56
C PHE A 278 -23.40 -26.80 19.44
N TRP A 279 -22.39 -27.55 19.02
CA TRP A 279 -21.83 -28.64 19.82
C TRP A 279 -21.19 -28.15 21.12
N TYR A 280 -20.48 -27.02 21.06
CA TYR A 280 -19.93 -26.36 22.24
C TYR A 280 -21.05 -25.93 23.21
N PHE A 281 -22.11 -25.27 22.73
CA PHE A 281 -23.25 -24.89 23.58
C PHE A 281 -24.00 -26.10 24.15
N TYR A 282 -24.12 -27.19 23.38
CA TYR A 282 -24.71 -28.43 23.86
C TYR A 282 -23.91 -29.02 25.04
N LYS A 283 -22.59 -29.15 24.89
CA LYS A 283 -21.72 -29.60 26.00
C LYS A 283 -21.75 -28.65 27.18
N PHE A 284 -21.79 -27.34 26.93
CA PHE A 284 -21.87 -26.34 27.97
C PHE A 284 -23.18 -26.46 28.78
N ARG A 285 -24.31 -26.73 28.12
CA ARG A 285 -25.60 -26.99 28.78
C ARG A 285 -25.54 -28.25 29.67
N GLU A 286 -24.93 -29.32 29.19
CA GLU A 286 -24.75 -30.55 29.98
C GLU A 286 -23.85 -30.30 31.22
N PHE A 287 -22.78 -29.53 31.04
CA PHE A 287 -21.92 -29.10 32.13
C PHE A 287 -22.67 -28.24 33.15
N TRP A 288 -23.50 -27.29 32.69
CA TRP A 288 -24.36 -26.47 33.55
C TRP A 288 -25.34 -27.29 34.36
N ASN A 289 -25.99 -28.29 33.75
CA ASN A 289 -26.90 -29.19 34.48
C ASN A 289 -26.14 -29.94 35.60
N LYS A 290 -24.93 -30.44 35.33
CA LYS A 290 -24.09 -31.10 36.35
C LYS A 290 -23.62 -30.12 37.44
N LEU A 291 -23.23 -28.90 37.06
CA LEU A 291 -22.80 -27.86 38.00
C LEU A 291 -23.95 -27.43 38.90
N HIS A 292 -25.13 -27.18 38.34
CA HIS A 292 -26.34 -26.79 39.05
C HIS A 292 -26.72 -27.84 40.11
N LEU A 293 -26.71 -29.13 39.75
CA LEU A 293 -26.95 -30.21 40.71
C LEU A 293 -25.90 -30.27 41.83
N ARG A 294 -24.62 -30.01 41.53
CA ARG A 294 -23.56 -29.93 42.56
C ARG A 294 -23.74 -28.73 43.49
N VAL A 295 -24.11 -27.57 42.95
CA VAL A 295 -24.37 -26.36 43.73
C VAL A 295 -25.59 -26.58 44.63
N GLN A 296 -26.70 -27.13 44.12
CA GLN A 296 -27.86 -27.47 44.92
C GLN A 296 -27.53 -28.46 46.05
N ARG A 297 -26.71 -29.50 45.78
CA ARG A 297 -26.25 -30.42 46.84
C ARG A 297 -25.42 -29.71 47.91
N LYS A 298 -24.56 -28.77 47.53
CA LYS A 298 -23.78 -27.98 48.51
C LYS A 298 -24.68 -27.09 49.36
N ILE A 299 -25.66 -26.41 48.75
CA ILE A 299 -26.63 -25.56 49.44
C ILE A 299 -27.43 -26.38 50.48
N ARG A 300 -27.95 -27.57 50.11
CA ARG A 300 -28.65 -28.45 51.06
C ARG A 300 -27.77 -28.89 52.23
N LYS A 301 -26.51 -29.27 51.96
CA LYS A 301 -25.55 -29.63 53.03
C LYS A 301 -25.28 -28.47 54.00
N THR A 302 -25.22 -27.23 53.51
CA THR A 302 -25.02 -26.06 54.37
C THR A 302 -26.26 -25.66 55.17
N MET A 303 -27.46 -26.04 54.72
CA MET A 303 -28.73 -25.70 55.39
C MET A 303 -29.10 -26.67 56.52
N ASN A 304 -28.32 -27.73 56.76
CA ASN A 304 -28.50 -28.68 57.86
C ASN A 304 -29.93 -29.22 57.98
N GLU A 305 -30.62 -29.37 56.84
CA GLU A 305 -31.87 -30.12 56.75
C GLU A 305 -31.50 -31.60 56.84
N ASN A 306 -32.07 -32.31 57.83
CA ASN A 306 -31.90 -33.75 57.96
C ASN A 306 -32.18 -34.44 56.62
N ASP A 307 -31.18 -35.16 56.11
CA ASP A 307 -31.11 -35.82 54.81
C ASP A 307 -32.07 -37.05 54.76
N GLN A 308 -33.38 -36.82 54.94
CA GLN A 308 -34.42 -37.82 54.78
C GLN A 308 -35.10 -37.67 53.41
N GLN A 309 -34.83 -38.67 52.57
CA GLN A 309 -35.61 -39.14 51.43
C GLN A 309 -35.83 -38.19 50.24
N CYS A 310 -35.01 -38.40 49.21
CA CYS A 310 -35.45 -38.38 47.81
C CYS A 310 -34.70 -39.48 47.04
N GLN A 311 -34.95 -40.74 47.38
CA GLN A 311 -34.82 -41.82 46.40
C GLN A 311 -35.97 -41.65 45.41
N TYR A 312 -35.76 -40.92 44.31
CA TYR A 312 -36.60 -41.08 43.15
C TYR A 312 -36.03 -42.22 42.31
N ILE A 313 -36.81 -43.30 42.33
CA ILE A 313 -36.76 -44.46 41.44
C ILE A 313 -36.81 -43.95 40.00
N ILE A 314 -35.82 -44.34 39.19
CA ILE A 314 -35.90 -44.28 37.73
C ILE A 314 -36.21 -45.71 37.28
N TYR A 315 -37.44 -45.92 36.77
CA TYR A 315 -37.76 -47.02 35.87
C TYR A 315 -37.40 -46.62 34.45
#